data_AF-A0A3D5HET0-F1
#
_entry.id   AF-A0A3D5HET0-F1
#
_cell.length_a   1.000
_cell.length_b   1.000
_cell.length_c   1.000
_cell.angle_alpha   90.00
_cell.angle_beta   90.00
_cell.angle_gamma   90.00
#
_symmetry.space_group_name_H-M   'P 1'
#
loop_
_entity.id
_entity.type
_entity.pdbx_description
1 polymer ?
#
loop_
_entity_poly.entity_id
_entity_poly.type
_entity_poly.pdbx_seq_one_letter_code
_entity_poly.pdbx_strand_id
1 'polypeptide(L)'
;MTKIISPVFLKVRDLFLESVSVALPLFRIMIPMIIVVKILKEMGAIDILGQWLAPVMGIVGLPGSMGLVWAATMVAGFFPGMIIFADLAANEMLTVGQVTVLTSMMLIAHSLPVELQIADKAGPRWLSMGVFRVGGALLYGLILNQILLWGNWLAESSILLWYPESGPVDLQTWAWDQVVGLMLMFVILLGIMLLMKLLDQFGLSKFLQSIFKPLLSKLGIG
;
A
#
# COMPACT_ATOMS: atom_id res chain seq x y z
N MET A 1 9.72 -35.07 27.14
CA MET A 1 8.95 -34.14 26.28
C MET A 1 8.67 -32.78 26.93
N THR A 2 8.67 -32.63 28.26
CA THR A 2 8.36 -31.37 28.97
C THR A 2 9.48 -30.31 28.99
N LYS A 3 10.76 -30.68 28.79
CA LYS A 3 11.90 -29.73 28.85
C LYS A 3 12.08 -28.83 27.61
N ILE A 4 11.44 -29.15 26.48
CA ILE A 4 11.55 -28.39 25.21
C ILE A 4 10.36 -27.43 25.02
N ILE A 5 9.23 -27.68 25.67
CA ILE A 5 7.97 -26.92 25.49
C ILE A 5 8.06 -25.52 26.13
N SER A 6 8.74 -25.40 27.28
CA SER A 6 8.97 -24.13 27.97
C SER A 6 9.70 -23.07 27.13
N PRO A 7 10.88 -23.36 26.52
CA PRO A 7 11.63 -22.34 25.77
C PRO A 7 10.97 -21.93 24.45
N VAL A 8 10.22 -22.82 23.80
CA VAL A 8 9.49 -22.48 22.57
C VAL A 8 8.28 -21.61 22.87
N PHE A 9 7.52 -21.94 23.93
CA PHE A 9 6.37 -21.15 24.35
C PHE A 9 6.76 -19.72 24.77
N LEU A 10 7.88 -19.57 25.48
CA LEU A 10 8.43 -18.27 25.84
C LEU A 10 8.79 -17.44 24.59
N LYS A 11 9.46 -18.03 23.59
CA LYS A 11 9.81 -17.34 22.33
C LYS A 11 8.58 -16.89 21.54
N VAL A 12 7.53 -17.72 21.47
CA VAL A 12 6.28 -17.37 20.76
C VAL A 12 5.54 -16.25 21.48
N ARG A 13 5.45 -16.32 22.81
CA ARG A 13 4.85 -15.26 23.63
C ARG A 13 5.60 -13.95 23.47
N ASP A 14 6.93 -13.98 23.51
CA ASP A 14 7.73 -12.76 23.41
C ASP A 14 7.60 -12.14 22.00
N LEU A 15 7.57 -12.95 20.93
CA LEU A 15 7.24 -12.48 19.58
C LEU A 15 5.84 -11.86 19.51
N PHE A 16 4.84 -12.50 20.10
CA PHE A 16 3.48 -11.98 20.11
C PHE A 16 3.37 -10.64 20.86
N LEU A 17 3.99 -10.54 22.04
CA LEU A 17 3.99 -9.31 22.84
C LEU A 17 4.71 -8.17 22.12
N GLU A 18 5.83 -8.46 21.49
CA GLU A 18 6.53 -7.51 20.62
C GLU A 18 5.63 -7.08 19.45
N SER A 19 4.92 -8.02 18.84
CA SER A 19 3.98 -7.72 17.75
C SER A 19 2.86 -6.79 18.18
N VAL A 20 2.27 -7.06 19.34
CA VAL A 20 1.25 -6.21 19.95
C VAL A 20 1.81 -4.83 20.27
N SER A 21 3.05 -4.75 20.78
CA SER A 21 3.70 -3.48 21.09
C SER A 21 3.90 -2.58 19.87
N VAL A 22 4.13 -3.17 18.69
CA VAL A 22 4.22 -2.44 17.41
C VAL A 22 2.84 -2.15 16.83
N ALA A 23 1.91 -3.10 16.91
CA ALA A 23 0.58 -2.96 16.33
C ALA A 23 -0.30 -1.93 17.06
N LEU A 24 -0.21 -1.81 18.38
CA LEU A 24 -1.05 -0.89 19.15
C LEU A 24 -0.86 0.59 18.76
N PRO A 25 0.39 1.12 18.65
CA PRO A 25 0.62 2.46 18.11
C PRO A 25 0.09 2.63 16.68
N LEU A 26 0.21 1.61 15.82
CA LEU A 26 -0.30 1.64 14.45
C LEU A 26 -1.83 1.72 14.44
N PHE A 27 -2.51 0.86 15.18
CA PHE A 27 -3.98 0.85 15.27
C PHE A 27 -4.53 2.16 15.84
N ARG A 28 -3.85 2.77 16.82
CA ARG A 28 -4.23 4.08 17.36
C ARG A 28 -4.23 5.19 16.30
N ILE A 29 -3.43 5.05 15.24
CA ILE A 29 -3.37 5.97 14.10
C ILE A 29 -4.38 5.57 13.02
N MET A 30 -4.41 4.28 12.69
CA MET A 30 -5.22 3.75 11.60
C MET A 30 -6.71 3.88 11.85
N ILE A 31 -7.19 3.53 13.05
CA ILE A 31 -8.63 3.53 13.34
C ILE A 31 -9.25 4.92 13.16
N PRO A 32 -8.72 6.02 13.76
CA PRO A 32 -9.22 7.36 13.49
C PRO A 32 -9.14 7.73 12.01
N MET A 33 -8.04 7.37 11.34
CA MET A 33 -7.85 7.71 9.94
C MET A 33 -8.86 7.00 9.02
N ILE A 34 -9.14 5.72 9.26
CA ILE A 34 -10.16 4.95 8.54
C ILE A 34 -11.52 5.63 8.63
N ILE A 35 -11.87 6.16 9.79
CA ILE A 35 -13.13 6.91 10.01
C ILE A 35 -13.12 8.22 9.20
N VAL A 36 -12.04 9.00 9.27
CA VAL A 36 -11.89 10.24 8.50
C VAL A 36 -12.02 9.96 7.00
N VAL A 37 -11.34 8.93 6.51
CA VAL A 37 -11.39 8.54 5.11
C VAL A 37 -12.79 8.08 4.69
N LYS A 38 -13.50 7.33 5.54
CA LYS A 38 -14.91 6.98 5.28
C LYS A 38 -15.76 8.23 5.13
N ILE A 39 -15.62 9.22 6.02
CA ILE A 39 -16.35 10.50 5.92
C ILE A 39 -16.01 11.21 4.61
N LEU A 40 -14.73 11.33 4.26
CA LEU A 40 -14.31 11.97 3.00
C LEU A 40 -14.88 11.26 1.77
N LYS A 41 -14.96 9.92 1.81
CA LYS A 41 -15.60 9.13 0.76
C LYS A 41 -17.09 9.44 0.65
N GLU A 42 -17.83 9.41 1.75
CA GLU A 42 -19.28 9.71 1.76
C GLU A 42 -19.59 11.15 1.32
N MET A 43 -18.67 12.08 1.54
CA MET A 43 -18.78 13.47 1.07
C MET A 43 -18.47 13.66 -0.42
N GLY A 44 -18.07 12.61 -1.16
CA GLY A 44 -17.65 12.71 -2.55
C GLY A 44 -16.29 13.39 -2.75
N ALA A 45 -15.49 13.56 -1.69
CA ALA A 45 -14.18 14.22 -1.80
C ALA A 45 -13.20 13.41 -2.67
N ILE A 46 -13.34 12.08 -2.67
CA ILE A 46 -12.55 11.18 -3.52
C ILE A 46 -12.87 11.41 -5.00
N ASP A 47 -14.14 11.68 -5.34
CA ASP A 47 -14.57 11.95 -6.72
C ASP A 47 -13.99 13.27 -7.23
N ILE A 48 -14.02 14.31 -6.40
CA ILE A 48 -13.42 15.61 -6.71
C ILE A 48 -11.90 15.46 -6.92
N LEU A 49 -11.23 14.73 -6.04
CA LEU A 49 -9.80 14.45 -6.17
C LEU A 49 -9.49 13.70 -7.46
N GLY A 50 -10.34 12.72 -7.83
CA GLY A 50 -10.22 11.97 -9.07
C GLY A 50 -10.31 12.88 -10.31
N GLN A 51 -11.25 13.82 -10.33
CA GLN A 51 -11.38 14.80 -11.41
C GLN A 51 -10.16 15.70 -11.54
N TRP A 52 -9.57 16.12 -10.41
CA TRP A 52 -8.35 16.93 -10.41
C TRP A 52 -7.12 16.15 -10.89
N LEU A 53 -7.11 14.84 -10.68
CA LEU A 53 -6.04 13.95 -11.13
C LEU A 53 -6.21 13.48 -12.57
N ALA A 54 -7.38 13.66 -13.19
CA ALA A 54 -7.62 13.32 -14.59
C ALA A 54 -6.57 13.86 -15.58
N PRO A 55 -6.16 15.15 -15.54
CA PRO A 55 -5.09 15.65 -16.43
C PRO A 55 -3.73 14.98 -16.15
N VAL A 56 -3.47 14.61 -14.89
CA VAL A 56 -2.24 13.92 -14.49
C VAL A 56 -2.20 12.50 -15.06
N MET A 57 -3.35 11.82 -15.13
CA MET A 57 -3.46 10.49 -15.74
C MET A 57 -3.06 10.49 -17.22
N GLY A 58 -3.43 11.54 -17.95
CA GLY A 58 -3.03 11.68 -19.35
C GLY A 58 -1.51 11.70 -19.56
N ILE A 59 -0.76 12.27 -18.61
CA ILE A 59 0.72 12.32 -18.65
C ILE A 59 1.34 10.93 -18.57
N VAL A 60 0.73 10.04 -17.77
CA VAL A 60 1.20 8.66 -17.57
C VAL A 60 0.55 7.66 -18.54
N GLY A 61 -0.18 8.14 -19.55
CA GLY A 61 -0.82 7.29 -20.58
C GLY A 61 -2.10 6.58 -20.12
N LEU A 62 -2.75 7.08 -19.07
CA LEU A 62 -3.98 6.51 -18.52
C LEU A 62 -5.22 7.36 -18.83
N PRO A 63 -6.42 6.75 -18.96
CA PRO A 63 -7.66 7.50 -19.04
C PRO A 63 -7.91 8.35 -17.79
N GLY A 64 -8.59 9.49 -17.96
CA GLY A 64 -8.89 10.41 -16.87
C GLY A 64 -9.71 9.78 -15.74
N SER A 65 -10.57 8.81 -16.06
CA SER A 65 -11.36 8.02 -15.10
C SER A 65 -10.48 7.25 -14.10
N MET A 66 -9.26 6.86 -14.48
CA MET A 66 -8.29 6.22 -13.58
C MET A 66 -7.76 7.17 -12.50
N GLY A 67 -7.99 8.48 -12.65
CA GLY A 67 -7.71 9.46 -11.60
C GLY A 67 -8.51 9.16 -10.34
N LEU A 68 -9.75 8.68 -10.49
CA LEU A 68 -10.59 8.26 -9.36
C LEU A 68 -10.04 7.01 -8.67
N VAL A 69 -9.59 6.03 -9.45
CA VAL A 69 -8.96 4.80 -8.92
C VAL A 69 -7.74 5.16 -8.08
N TRP A 70 -6.86 6.01 -8.62
CA TRP A 70 -5.64 6.40 -7.93
C TRP A 70 -5.93 7.31 -6.72
N ALA A 71 -6.91 8.21 -6.82
CA ALA A 71 -7.41 9.02 -5.71
C ALA A 71 -7.87 8.14 -4.54
N ALA A 72 -8.76 7.19 -4.83
CA ALA A 72 -9.26 6.25 -3.84
C ALA A 72 -8.13 5.41 -3.25
N THR A 73 -7.16 5.02 -4.06
CA THR A 73 -5.99 4.26 -3.60
C THR A 73 -5.12 5.06 -2.64
N MET A 74 -4.82 6.32 -2.97
CA MET A 74 -4.01 7.19 -2.13
C MET A 74 -4.70 7.49 -0.81
N VAL A 75 -6.02 7.69 -0.80
CA VAL A 75 -6.76 8.10 0.39
C VAL A 75 -7.21 6.90 1.23
N ALA A 76 -7.86 5.92 0.60
CA ALA A 76 -8.49 4.77 1.26
C ALA A 76 -7.67 3.48 1.21
N GLY A 77 -6.67 3.41 0.33
CA GLY A 77 -5.77 2.27 0.23
C GLY A 77 -6.02 1.39 -0.98
N PHE A 78 -5.15 0.40 -1.13
CA PHE A 78 -5.06 -0.42 -2.34
C PHE A 78 -6.36 -1.16 -2.68
N PHE A 79 -6.98 -1.86 -1.72
CA PHE A 79 -8.19 -2.65 -1.97
C PHE A 79 -9.41 -1.81 -2.37
N PRO A 80 -9.75 -0.70 -1.67
CA PRO A 80 -10.80 0.20 -2.15
C PRO A 80 -10.56 0.72 -3.57
N GLY A 81 -9.31 1.05 -3.91
CA GLY A 81 -8.92 1.41 -5.27
C GLY A 81 -9.18 0.31 -6.29
N MET A 82 -8.82 -0.94 -5.96
CA MET A 82 -9.07 -2.11 -6.81
C MET A 82 -10.57 -2.37 -7.05
N ILE A 83 -11.43 -2.12 -6.06
CA ILE A 83 -12.88 -2.27 -6.23
C ILE A 83 -13.41 -1.24 -7.24
N ILE A 84 -13.01 0.03 -7.11
CA ILE A 84 -13.39 1.09 -8.05
C ILE A 84 -12.79 0.83 -9.44
N PHE A 85 -11.56 0.33 -9.50
CA PHE A 85 -10.94 -0.09 -10.74
C PHE A 85 -11.78 -1.15 -11.46
N ALA A 86 -12.23 -2.20 -10.76
CA ALA A 86 -13.01 -3.26 -11.40
C ALA A 86 -14.35 -2.76 -11.97
N ASP A 87 -14.96 -1.76 -11.34
CA ASP A 87 -16.19 -1.11 -11.81
C ASP A 87 -15.94 -0.24 -13.06
N LEU A 88 -14.87 0.56 -13.05
CA LEU A 88 -14.54 1.45 -14.16
C LEU A 88 -13.88 0.74 -15.35
N ALA A 89 -13.00 -0.22 -15.10
CA ALA A 89 -12.30 -0.98 -16.12
C ALA A 89 -13.25 -1.88 -16.93
N ALA A 90 -14.46 -2.14 -16.45
CA ALA A 90 -15.52 -2.76 -17.24
C ALA A 90 -15.94 -1.91 -18.46
N ASN A 91 -15.85 -0.59 -18.32
CA ASN A 91 -16.29 0.39 -19.31
C ASN A 91 -15.13 1.04 -20.08
N GLU A 92 -13.89 0.76 -19.67
CA GLU A 92 -12.67 1.32 -20.24
C GLU A 92 -11.87 0.22 -20.95
N MET A 93 -11.53 0.43 -22.22
CA MET A 93 -10.70 -0.52 -22.98
C MET A 93 -9.21 -0.33 -22.65
N LEU A 94 -8.82 -0.72 -21.45
CA LEU A 94 -7.43 -0.62 -20.99
C LEU A 94 -6.56 -1.74 -21.58
N THR A 95 -5.31 -1.41 -21.90
CA THR A 95 -4.28 -2.42 -22.22
C THR A 95 -3.68 -3.02 -20.96
N VAL A 96 -3.08 -4.21 -21.07
CA VAL A 96 -2.33 -4.82 -19.94
C VAL A 96 -1.21 -3.88 -19.46
N GLY A 97 -0.57 -3.15 -20.37
CA GLY A 97 0.43 -2.14 -20.03
C GLY A 97 -0.14 -1.00 -19.17
N GLN A 98 -1.31 -0.46 -19.52
CA GLN A 98 -1.98 0.59 -18.74
C GLN A 98 -2.38 0.10 -17.35
N VAL A 99 -2.93 -1.11 -17.24
CA VAL A 99 -3.24 -1.72 -15.95
C VAL A 99 -1.97 -1.91 -15.11
N THR A 100 -0.85 -2.29 -15.73
CA THR A 100 0.45 -2.44 -15.05
C THR A 100 0.98 -1.10 -14.53
N VAL A 101 0.87 -0.03 -15.33
CA VAL A 101 1.26 1.33 -14.92
C VAL A 101 0.42 1.79 -13.73
N LEU A 102 -0.91 1.68 -13.84
CA LEU A 102 -1.84 2.08 -12.79
C LEU A 102 -1.61 1.32 -11.49
N THR A 103 -1.57 -0.01 -11.55
CA THR A 103 -1.39 -0.86 -10.36
C THR A 103 -0.02 -0.64 -9.70
N SER A 104 1.02 -0.36 -10.49
CA SER A 104 2.33 -0.01 -9.94
C SER A 104 2.30 1.34 -9.23
N MET A 105 1.63 2.34 -9.81
CA MET A 105 1.41 3.64 -9.15
C MET A 105 0.59 3.51 -7.87
N MET A 106 -0.44 2.65 -7.87
CA MET A 106 -1.25 2.30 -6.71
C MET A 106 -0.38 1.69 -5.60
N LEU A 107 0.52 0.76 -5.92
CA LEU A 107 1.42 0.15 -4.93
C LEU A 107 2.38 1.17 -4.30
N ILE A 108 2.95 2.07 -5.10
CA ILE A 108 3.88 3.09 -4.62
C ILE A 108 3.16 4.12 -3.72
N ALA A 109 1.95 4.53 -4.12
CA ALA A 109 1.16 5.56 -3.43
C ALA A 109 -0.21 5.02 -2.97
N HIS A 110 -0.20 4.18 -1.93
CA HIS A 110 -1.42 3.71 -1.27
C HIS A 110 -1.51 4.23 0.16
N SER A 111 -2.73 4.44 0.67
CA SER A 111 -2.98 4.72 2.09
C SER A 111 -2.14 5.88 2.68
N LEU A 112 -1.87 6.93 1.88
CA LEU A 112 -1.01 8.05 2.25
C LEU A 112 -1.38 8.69 3.60
N PRO A 113 -2.66 8.94 3.96
CA PRO A 113 -2.99 9.54 5.25
C PRO A 113 -2.48 8.72 6.45
N VAL A 114 -2.53 7.40 6.35
CA VAL A 114 -2.06 6.49 7.40
C VAL A 114 -0.53 6.44 7.40
N GLU A 115 0.08 6.21 6.23
CA GLU A 115 1.52 6.04 6.12
C GLU A 115 2.30 7.30 6.50
N LEU A 116 1.81 8.48 6.11
CA LEU A 116 2.46 9.74 6.44
C LEU A 116 2.40 10.03 7.93
N GLN A 117 1.32 9.65 8.62
CA GLN A 117 1.22 9.78 10.09
C GLN A 117 2.11 8.78 10.82
N ILE A 118 2.29 7.58 10.28
CA ILE A 118 3.24 6.60 10.83
C ILE A 118 4.67 7.10 10.61
N ALA A 119 4.99 7.59 9.41
CA ALA A 119 6.31 8.10 9.06
C ALA A 119 6.70 9.32 9.88
N ASP A 120 5.78 10.25 10.14
CA ASP A 120 6.05 11.44 10.96
C ASP A 120 6.53 11.06 12.39
N LYS A 121 5.99 9.97 12.95
CA LYS A 121 6.44 9.44 14.24
C LYS A 121 7.79 8.73 14.19
N ALA A 122 8.22 8.29 13.00
CA ALA A 122 9.52 7.64 12.78
C ALA A 122 10.64 8.64 12.46
N GLY A 123 10.34 9.95 12.34
CA GLY A 123 11.33 11.02 12.16
C GLY A 123 11.36 11.73 10.79
N PRO A 124 11.01 11.08 9.65
CA PRO A 124 10.88 11.78 8.37
C PRO A 124 9.78 12.87 8.37
N ARG A 125 10.03 14.00 7.71
CA ARG A 125 9.00 15.04 7.53
C ARG A 125 7.87 14.52 6.66
N TRP A 126 6.64 14.59 7.15
CA TRP A 126 5.44 14.10 6.46
C TRP A 126 5.34 14.60 4.99
N LEU A 127 5.63 15.87 4.71
CA LEU A 127 5.61 16.42 3.35
C LEU A 127 6.65 15.80 2.42
N SER A 128 7.88 15.59 2.90
CA SER A 128 8.93 15.00 2.06
C SER A 128 8.59 13.58 1.65
N MET A 129 8.02 12.80 2.57
CA MET A 129 7.59 11.43 2.26
C MET A 129 6.41 11.44 1.28
N GLY A 130 5.42 12.32 1.49
CA GLY A 130 4.27 12.44 0.60
C GLY A 130 4.67 12.79 -0.84
N VAL A 131 5.52 13.82 -0.99
CA VAL A 131 6.02 14.24 -2.30
C VAL A 131 6.85 13.14 -2.96
N PHE A 132 7.70 12.45 -2.21
CA PHE A 132 8.53 11.39 -2.78
C PHE A 132 7.68 10.20 -3.26
N ARG A 133 6.63 9.82 -2.52
CA ARG A 133 5.75 8.71 -2.93
C ARG A 133 4.87 9.08 -4.10
N VAL A 134 4.20 10.23 -4.05
CA VAL A 134 3.30 10.68 -5.12
C VAL A 134 4.10 11.01 -6.38
N GLY A 135 5.16 11.79 -6.24
CA GLY A 135 6.05 12.14 -7.35
C GLY A 135 6.81 10.93 -7.90
N GLY A 136 7.27 10.04 -7.02
CA GLY A 136 7.92 8.78 -7.41
C GLY A 136 6.97 7.85 -8.15
N ALA A 137 5.72 7.72 -7.71
CA ALA A 137 4.69 6.96 -8.42
C ALA A 137 4.45 7.52 -9.82
N LEU A 138 4.28 8.84 -9.95
CA LEU A 138 4.07 9.49 -11.25
C LEU A 138 5.27 9.35 -12.18
N LEU A 139 6.48 9.59 -11.67
CA LEU A 139 7.71 9.45 -12.45
C LEU A 139 7.89 8.00 -12.91
N TYR A 140 7.66 7.04 -12.01
CA TYR A 140 7.71 5.62 -12.34
C TYR A 140 6.67 5.27 -13.42
N GLY A 141 5.43 5.72 -13.26
CA GLY A 141 4.35 5.47 -14.21
C GLY A 141 4.65 6.05 -15.60
N LEU A 142 5.18 7.27 -15.66
CA LEU A 142 5.60 7.91 -16.90
C LEU A 142 6.71 7.11 -17.60
N ILE A 143 7.77 6.76 -16.87
CA ILE A 143 8.90 6.02 -17.41
C ILE A 143 8.44 4.64 -17.91
N LEU A 144 7.65 3.93 -17.09
CA LEU A 144 7.16 2.61 -17.43
C LEU A 144 6.26 2.66 -18.67
N ASN A 145 5.31 3.59 -18.73
CA ASN A 145 4.45 3.78 -19.89
C ASN A 145 5.28 4.01 -21.16
N GLN A 146 6.31 4.86 -21.10
CA GLN A 146 7.16 5.14 -22.24
C GLN A 146 7.98 3.92 -22.70
N ILE A 147 8.48 3.11 -21.77
CA ILE A 147 9.20 1.86 -22.07
C ILE A 147 8.26 0.86 -22.75
N LEU A 148 7.04 0.69 -22.23
CA LEU A 148 6.06 -0.25 -22.77
C LEU A 148 5.62 0.16 -24.18
N LEU A 149 5.37 1.45 -24.40
CA LEU A 149 5.06 2.00 -25.72
C LEU A 149 6.22 1.83 -26.72
N TRP A 150 7.45 2.08 -26.27
CA TRP A 150 8.64 1.93 -27.13
C TRP A 150 8.87 0.47 -27.55
N GLY A 151 8.66 -0.48 -26.64
CA GLY A 151 8.77 -1.90 -26.92
C GLY A 151 7.56 -2.52 -27.62
N ASN A 152 6.44 -1.79 -27.72
CA ASN A 152 5.11 -2.33 -28.04
C ASN A 152 4.75 -3.55 -27.16
N TRP A 153 5.20 -3.53 -25.90
CA TRP A 153 4.97 -4.60 -24.94
C TRP A 153 3.62 -4.39 -24.25
N LEU A 154 2.90 -5.48 -23.98
CA LEU A 154 1.63 -5.47 -23.23
C LEU A 154 0.56 -4.57 -23.86
N ALA A 155 0.59 -4.41 -25.19
CA ALA A 155 -0.38 -3.63 -25.95
C ALA A 155 -1.74 -4.34 -26.12
N GLU A 156 -1.82 -5.62 -25.74
CA GLU A 156 -3.06 -6.39 -25.75
C GLU A 156 -4.08 -5.85 -24.75
N SER A 157 -5.36 -6.03 -25.07
CA SER A 157 -6.45 -5.58 -24.21
C SER A 157 -6.47 -6.39 -22.91
N SER A 158 -6.62 -5.69 -21.79
CA SER A 158 -6.74 -6.33 -20.48
C SER A 158 -8.12 -6.96 -20.32
N ILE A 159 -8.15 -8.19 -19.80
CA ILE A 159 -9.40 -8.90 -19.47
C ILE A 159 -9.51 -8.96 -17.96
N LEU A 160 -10.62 -8.47 -17.41
CA LEU A 160 -10.92 -8.60 -15.99
C LEU A 160 -11.39 -10.03 -15.70
N LEU A 161 -10.57 -10.78 -14.95
CA LEU A 161 -10.89 -12.15 -14.54
C LEU A 161 -11.86 -12.20 -13.35
N TRP A 162 -12.01 -11.09 -12.63
CA TRP A 162 -12.83 -11.00 -11.43
C TRP A 162 -13.58 -9.67 -11.41
N TYR A 163 -14.87 -9.74 -11.09
CA TYR A 163 -15.74 -8.60 -10.86
C TYR A 163 -16.26 -8.67 -9.41
N PRO A 164 -16.07 -7.63 -8.59
CA PRO A 164 -16.69 -7.56 -7.29
C PRO A 164 -18.20 -7.44 -7.43
N GLU A 165 -18.95 -7.98 -6.46
CA GLU A 165 -20.34 -7.59 -6.29
C GLU A 165 -20.39 -6.09 -5.96
N SER A 166 -20.91 -5.29 -6.89
CA SER A 166 -21.04 -3.84 -6.73
C SER A 166 -22.36 -3.50 -6.05
N GLY A 167 -22.30 -2.63 -5.04
CA GLY A 167 -23.48 -2.15 -4.32
C GLY A 167 -23.14 -1.29 -3.10
N PRO A 168 -24.10 -0.53 -2.57
CA PRO A 168 -23.92 0.21 -1.33
C PRO A 168 -23.63 -0.77 -0.19
N VAL A 169 -22.44 -0.66 0.40
CA VAL A 169 -22.03 -1.46 1.55
C VAL A 169 -22.65 -0.85 2.80
N ASP A 170 -23.50 -1.62 3.48
CA ASP A 170 -24.09 -1.20 4.74
C ASP A 170 -23.02 -0.90 5.79
N LEU A 171 -23.32 -0.01 6.74
CA LEU A 171 -22.36 0.45 7.74
C LEU A 171 -21.80 -0.71 8.58
N GLN A 172 -22.64 -1.70 8.87
CA GLN A 172 -22.24 -2.89 9.62
C GLN A 172 -21.23 -3.73 8.84
N THR A 173 -21.49 -3.98 7.55
CA THR A 173 -20.58 -4.73 6.67
C THR A 173 -19.24 -4.01 6.53
N TRP A 174 -19.28 -2.70 6.30
CA TRP A 174 -18.06 -1.88 6.25
C TRP A 174 -17.26 -1.97 7.54
N ALA A 175 -17.90 -1.86 8.71
CA ALA A 175 -17.23 -1.94 10.00
C ALA A 175 -16.60 -3.31 10.23
N TRP A 176 -17.29 -4.39 9.84
CA TRP A 176 -16.76 -5.74 9.90
C TRP A 176 -15.52 -5.90 9.01
N ASP A 177 -15.57 -5.37 7.78
CA ASP A 177 -14.42 -5.40 6.86
C ASP A 177 -13.21 -4.66 7.43
N GLN A 178 -13.42 -3.54 8.15
CA GLN A 178 -12.32 -2.84 8.83
C GLN A 178 -11.71 -3.68 9.96
N VAL A 179 -12.53 -4.39 10.74
CA VAL A 179 -12.04 -5.29 11.80
C VAL A 179 -11.23 -6.44 11.20
N VAL A 180 -11.74 -7.08 10.15
CA VAL A 180 -11.03 -8.15 9.44
C VAL A 180 -9.73 -7.64 8.85
N GLY A 181 -9.73 -6.45 8.23
CA GLY A 181 -8.53 -5.82 7.67
C GLY A 181 -7.46 -5.55 8.73
N LEU A 182 -7.84 -5.00 9.89
CA LEU A 182 -6.92 -4.76 11.01
C LEU A 182 -6.36 -6.08 11.58
N MET A 183 -7.20 -7.12 11.69
CA MET A 183 -6.77 -8.45 12.13
C MET A 183 -5.78 -9.08 11.15
N LEU A 184 -6.06 -9.04 9.84
CA LEU A 184 -5.16 -9.54 8.81
C LEU A 184 -3.83 -8.80 8.81
N MET A 185 -3.84 -7.46 8.96
CA MET A 185 -2.61 -6.69 9.08
C MET A 185 -1.77 -7.16 10.28
N PHE A 186 -2.39 -7.43 11.43
CA PHE A 186 -1.68 -7.94 12.60
C PHE A 186 -1.06 -9.32 12.34
N VAL A 187 -1.79 -10.22 11.68
CA VAL A 187 -1.28 -11.56 11.32
C VAL A 187 -0.09 -11.45 10.35
N ILE A 188 -0.18 -10.59 9.34
CA ILE A 188 0.92 -10.32 8.41
C ILE A 188 2.13 -9.75 9.15
N LEU A 189 1.92 -8.76 10.03
CA LEU A 189 2.97 -8.15 10.84
C LEU A 189 3.69 -9.21 11.69
N LEU A 190 2.95 -10.09 12.37
CA LEU A 190 3.51 -11.21 13.11
C LEU A 190 4.36 -12.12 12.22
N GLY A 191 3.86 -12.46 11.02
CA GLY A 191 4.60 -13.24 10.03
C GLY A 191 5.89 -12.57 9.56
N ILE A 192 5.86 -11.26 9.30
CA ILE A 192 7.03 -10.48 8.87
C ILE A 192 8.07 -10.42 10.00
N MET A 193 7.68 -10.14 11.24
CA MET A 193 8.66 -10.13 12.35
C MET A 193 9.23 -11.51 12.65
N LEU A 194 8.43 -12.57 12.51
CA LEU A 194 8.94 -13.93 12.58
C LEU A 194 10.01 -14.15 11.49
N LEU A 195 9.70 -13.76 10.25
CA LEU A 195 10.65 -13.85 9.14
C LEU A 195 11.91 -13.04 9.43
N MET A 196 11.80 -11.79 9.89
CA MET A 196 12.95 -10.95 10.23
C MET A 196 13.84 -11.62 11.28
N LYS A 197 13.27 -12.17 12.35
CA LYS A 197 14.04 -12.90 13.38
C LYS A 197 14.73 -14.14 12.82
N LEU A 198 14.09 -14.86 11.89
CA LEU A 198 14.71 -16.00 11.23
C LEU A 198 15.88 -15.55 10.34
N LEU A 199 15.69 -14.51 9.53
CA LEU A 199 16.74 -13.95 8.67
C LEU A 199 17.93 -13.42 9.47
N ASP A 200 17.67 -12.79 10.61
CA ASP A 200 18.71 -12.33 11.55
C ASP A 200 19.50 -13.50 12.13
N GLN A 201 18.82 -14.60 12.46
CA GLN A 201 19.47 -15.81 12.97
C GLN A 201 20.41 -16.45 11.92
N PHE A 202 20.05 -16.39 10.64
CA PHE A 202 20.90 -16.84 9.53
C PHE A 202 22.01 -15.84 9.17
N GLY A 203 22.09 -14.68 9.85
CA GLY A 203 23.12 -13.68 9.61
C GLY A 203 22.90 -12.86 8.33
N LEU A 204 21.74 -12.94 7.69
CA LEU A 204 21.43 -12.19 6.47
C LEU A 204 21.51 -10.68 6.72
N SER A 205 21.05 -10.20 7.87
CA SER A 205 21.18 -8.79 8.21
C SER A 205 22.63 -8.32 8.29
N LYS A 206 23.55 -9.15 8.81
CA LYS A 206 24.99 -8.81 8.83
C LYS A 206 25.58 -8.78 7.42
N PHE A 207 25.16 -9.71 6.56
CA PHE A 207 25.55 -9.75 5.16
C PHE A 207 25.08 -8.50 4.40
N LEU A 208 23.79 -8.16 4.51
CA LEU A 208 23.22 -6.97 3.87
C LEU A 208 23.89 -5.69 4.41
N GLN A 209 24.07 -5.58 5.73
CA GLN A 209 24.77 -4.44 6.33
C GLN A 209 26.20 -4.30 5.78
N SER A 210 26.92 -5.40 5.55
CA SER A 210 28.26 -5.35 4.94
C SER A 210 28.25 -4.82 3.50
N ILE A 211 27.24 -5.20 2.70
CA ILE A 211 27.10 -4.72 1.31
C ILE A 211 26.75 -3.24 1.28
N PHE A 212 25.83 -2.80 2.14
CA PHE A 212 25.38 -1.41 2.18
C PHE A 212 26.30 -0.51 3.00
N LYS A 213 27.21 -1.04 3.82
CA LYS A 213 28.18 -0.28 4.63
C LYS A 213 28.88 0.86 3.88
N PRO A 214 29.45 0.69 2.66
CA PRO A 214 30.09 1.79 1.94
C PRO A 214 29.14 2.91 1.50
N LEU A 215 27.84 2.62 1.39
CA LEU A 215 26.80 3.62 1.11
C LEU A 215 26.32 4.28 2.42
N LEU A 216 26.10 3.47 3.46
CA LEU A 216 25.62 3.89 4.76
C LEU A 216 26.66 4.75 5.51
N SER A 217 27.95 4.45 5.38
CA SER A 217 29.04 5.28 5.94
C SER A 217 29.10 6.67 5.30
N LYS A 218 28.75 6.80 4.01
CA LYS A 218 28.63 8.10 3.33
C LYS A 218 27.40 8.89 3.79
N LEU A 219 26.39 8.20 4.34
CA LEU A 219 25.19 8.80 4.92
C LEU A 219 25.32 9.04 6.43
N GLY A 220 26.49 8.76 7.03
CA GLY A 220 26.77 8.97 8.45
C GLY A 220 26.12 7.93 9.38
N ILE A 221 25.64 6.81 8.83
CA ILE A 221 25.02 5.74 9.59
C ILE A 221 25.92 4.51 9.43
N GLY A 222 26.76 4.17 10.41
CA GLY A 222 27.60 2.97 10.35
C GLY A 222 28.87 3.03 11.17
#